data_AF-A0A9I9DHB4-F1
#
_entry.id   AF-A0A9I9DHB4-F1
#
_cell.length_a   1.000
_cell.length_b   1.000
_cell.length_c   1.000
_cell.angle_alpha   90.00
_cell.angle_beta   90.00
_cell.angle_gamma   90.00
#
_symmetry.space_group_name_H-M   'P 1'
#
loop_
_entity.id
_entity.type
_entity.pdbx_description
1 polymer ?
#
loop_
_entity_poly.entity_id
_entity_poly.type
_entity_poly.pdbx_seq_one_letter_code
_entity_poly.pdbx_strand_id
1 'polypeptide(L)' 'MPIGLEKPSVELVKVTEDMKSFKAYHKLHVEQANARHVGAQMKKVAEAEKGEKK' A
#
# COMPACT_ATOMS: atom_id res chain seq x y z
N MET A 1 -19.95 30.97 -8.61
CA MET A 1 -18.53 30.57 -8.59
C MET A 1 -18.37 29.38 -9.53
N PRO A 2 -17.61 29.50 -10.64
CA PRO A 2 -17.36 28.37 -11.53
C PRO A 2 -16.37 27.40 -10.87
N ILE A 3 -16.64 26.09 -10.97
CA ILE A 3 -15.74 25.03 -10.47
C ILE A 3 -14.61 24.87 -11.49
N GLY A 4 -13.41 25.31 -11.14
CA GLY A 4 -12.20 25.09 -11.94
C GLY A 4 -11.65 23.69 -11.71
N LEU A 5 -11.56 22.89 -12.77
CA LEU A 5 -10.85 21.62 -12.75
C LEU A 5 -9.36 21.87 -13.03
N GLU A 6 -8.60 22.20 -11.99
CA GLU A 6 -7.15 22.35 -12.09
C GLU A 6 -6.50 20.96 -12.17
N LYS A 7 -5.78 20.71 -13.28
CA LYS A 7 -4.98 19.48 -13.41
C LYS A 7 -3.68 19.66 -12.64
N PRO A 8 -3.23 18.67 -11.86
CA PRO A 8 -1.95 18.76 -11.17
C PRO A 8 -0.81 18.91 -12.19
N SER A 9 0.00 19.95 -12.05
CA SER A 9 1.25 20.09 -12.81
C SER A 9 2.28 19.15 -12.23
N VAL A 10 2.80 18.24 -13.05
CA VAL A 10 3.88 17.33 -12.64
C VAL A 10 5.17 17.80 -13.28
N GLU A 11 6.21 17.99 -12.47
CA GLU A 11 7.54 18.32 -12.96
C GLU A 11 8.22 17.09 -13.57
N LEU A 12 8.86 17.26 -14.73
CA LEU A 12 9.59 16.18 -15.40
C LEU A 12 10.97 16.01 -14.76
N VAL A 13 11.05 15.09 -13.79
CA VAL A 13 12.30 14.70 -13.13
C VAL A 13 12.90 13.47 -13.83
N LYS A 14 14.23 13.40 -13.90
CA LYS A 14 14.92 12.20 -14.41
C LYS A 14 14.61 11.01 -13.50
N VAL A 15 14.27 9.87 -14.10
CA VAL A 15 13.98 8.64 -13.37
C VAL A 15 15.21 8.21 -12.57
N THR A 16 15.10 8.23 -11.24
CA THR A 16 16.15 7.76 -10.34
C THR A 16 16.19 6.23 -10.30
N GLU A 17 17.29 5.67 -9.82
CA GLU A 17 17.47 4.22 -9.71
C GLU A 17 16.41 3.58 -8.79
N ASP A 18 16.05 4.28 -7.72
CA ASP A 18 14.98 3.89 -6.80
C ASP A 18 13.60 3.83 -7.49
N MET A 19 13.32 4.73 -8.45
CA MET A 19 12.07 4.69 -9.21
C MET A 19 12.01 3.50 -10.18
N LYS A 20 13.17 2.98 -10.62
CA LYS A 20 13.24 1.79 -11.47
C LYS A 20 13.12 0.51 -10.67
N SER A 21 13.69 0.47 -9.47
CA SER A 21 13.61 -0.67 -8.56
C SER A 21 12.24 -0.76 -7.86
N PHE A 22 11.48 0.33 -7.83
CA PHE A 22 10.10 0.40 -7.38
C PHE A 22 9.18 -0.41 -8.32
N LYS A 23 9.07 -1.71 -8.06
CA LYS A 23 8.18 -2.66 -8.76
C LYS A 23 6.71 -2.28 -8.57
N ALA A 24 6.24 -1.27 -9.31
CA ALA A 24 4.94 -0.62 -9.08
C ALA A 24 3.75 -1.59 -9.09
N TYR A 25 3.71 -2.51 -10.04
CA TYR A 25 2.64 -3.52 -10.11
C TYR A 25 2.64 -4.46 -8.89
N HIS A 26 3.82 -4.84 -8.42
CA HIS A 26 3.96 -5.67 -7.23
C HIS A 26 3.46 -4.93 -5.99
N LYS A 27 3.74 -3.63 -5.86
CA LYS A 27 3.23 -2.80 -4.76
C LYS A 27 1.70 -2.76 -4.73
N LEU A 28 1.05 -2.54 -5.87
CA LEU A 28 -0.42 -2.54 -5.96
C LEU A 28 -1.01 -3.89 -5.51
N HIS A 29 -0.38 -5.00 -5.89
CA HIS A 29 -0.80 -6.34 -5.45
C HIS A 29 -0.65 -6.53 -3.94
N VAL A 30 0.47 -6.11 -3.36
CA VAL A 30 0.71 -6.20 -1.91
C VAL A 30 -0.31 -5.36 -1.15
N GLU A 31 -0.59 -4.14 -1.60
CA GLU A 31 -1.59 -3.27 -0.96
C GLU A 31 -2.99 -3.90 -1.02
N GLN A 32 -3.38 -4.47 -2.16
CA GLN A 32 -4.66 -5.15 -2.30
C GLN A 32 -4.74 -6.41 -1.43
N ALA A 33 -3.67 -7.20 -1.35
CA ALA A 33 -3.60 -8.39 -0.49
C ALA A 33 -3.66 -8.01 0.99
N ASN A 34 -2.95 -6.96 1.41
CA ASN A 34 -2.98 -6.45 2.77
C ASN A 34 -4.41 -6.03 3.15
N ALA A 35 -5.07 -5.22 2.31
CA ALA A 35 -6.46 -4.82 2.54
C ALA A 35 -7.43 -6.01 2.67
N ARG A 36 -7.25 -7.07 1.87
CA ARG A 36 -8.06 -8.29 1.94
C ARG A 36 -7.81 -9.11 3.21
N HIS A 37 -6.57 -9.13 3.70
CA HIS A 37 -6.16 -10.05 4.76
C HIS A 37 -6.04 -9.41 6.15
N VAL A 38 -6.33 -8.10 6.32
CA VAL A 38 -6.26 -7.41 7.63
C VAL A 38 -6.97 -8.21 8.72
N GLY A 39 -8.24 -8.56 8.54
CA GLY A 39 -9.01 -9.29 9.56
C GLY A 39 -8.48 -10.69 9.85
N ALA A 40 -8.01 -11.40 8.83
CA ALA A 40 -7.43 -12.74 8.98
C ALA A 40 -6.08 -12.68 9.71
N GLN A 41 -5.27 -11.66 9.44
CA GLN A 41 -4.02 -11.41 10.15
C GLN A 41 -4.28 -11.04 11.60
N MET A 42 -5.22 -10.13 11.88
CA MET A 42 -5.60 -9.76 13.25
C MET A 42 -6.10 -10.97 14.05
N LYS A 43 -6.90 -11.84 13.43
CA LYS A 43 -7.35 -13.10 14.05
C LYS A 43 -6.17 -14.02 14.38
N LYS A 44 -5.25 -14.23 13.42
CA LYS A 44 -4.06 -15.05 13.63
C LYS A 44 -3.14 -14.50 14.71
N VAL A 45 -2.93 -13.19 14.74
CA VAL A 45 -2.13 -12.53 15.79
C VAL A 45 -2.79 -12.72 17.16
N ALA A 46 -4.10 -12.51 17.28
CA ALA A 46 -4.82 -12.70 18.54
C ALA A 46 -4.85 -14.16 19.01
N GLU A 47 -4.87 -15.14 18.09
CA GLU A 47 -4.77 -16.57 18.40
C GLU A 47 -3.36 -16.96 18.85
N ALA A 48 -2.32 -16.44 18.19
CA ALA A 48 -0.92 -16.65 18.58
C ALA A 48 -0.63 -16.08 19.99
N GLU A 49 -1.07 -14.86 20.29
CA GLU A 49 -0.89 -14.24 21.61
C GLU A 49 -1.62 -14.99 22.74
N LYS A 50 -2.74 -15.65 22.44
CA LYS A 50 -3.48 -16.49 23.41
C LYS A 50 -2.83 -17.87 23.59
N GLY A 51 -2.18 -18.39 22.56
CA GLY A 51 -1.46 -19.66 22.58
C GLY A 51 -0.13 -19.59 23.32
N GLU A 52 0.62 -18.49 23.19
CA GLU A 52 1.89 -18.27 23.93
C GLU A 52 1.69 -17.99 25.42
N LYS A 53 0.48 -17.54 25.82
CA LYS A 53 0.12 -17.28 27.22
C LYS A 53 -0.46 -18.49 27.94
N LYS A 54 -0.64 -19.62 27.26
CA LYS A 54 -1.05 -20.91 27.84
C LYS A 54 0.15 -21.82 28.01
#